data_AF-A0A2S9T114-F1
#
_entry.id   AF-A0A2S9T114-F1
#
_cell.length_a   1.000
_cell.length_b   1.000
_cell.length_c   1.000
_cell.angle_alpha   90.00
_cell.angle_beta   90.00
_cell.angle_gamma   90.00
#
_symmetry.space_group_name_H-M   'P 1'
#
loop_
_entity.id
_entity.type
_entity.pdbx_description
1 polymer ?
#
loop_
_entity_poly.entity_id
_entity_poly.type
_entity_poly.pdbx_seq_one_letter_code
_entity_poly.pdbx_strand_id
1 'polypeptide(L)'
;MNEKRLKKYEYLSEKIRTQFFIVLIAFLLPFIVLYFHLNERANLIDDFNKNKELICNMSSLKIDVSKADNWSVDKNSFFKGSTSIPVTKCEIKD
;
A
#
# COMPACT_ATOMS: atom_id res chain seq x y z
N MET A 1 29.33 -26.48 -33.86
CA MET A 1 28.79 -25.11 -33.71
C MET A 1 29.96 -24.13 -33.82
N ASN A 2 29.87 -23.04 -34.60
CA ASN A 2 30.99 -22.08 -34.78
C ASN A 2 31.05 -21.12 -33.57
N GLU A 3 32.24 -20.81 -33.04
CA GLU A 3 32.47 -19.86 -31.94
C GLU A 3 31.75 -18.51 -32.14
N LYS A 4 31.71 -17.98 -33.37
CA LYS A 4 31.00 -16.72 -33.66
C LYS A 4 29.49 -16.83 -33.40
N ARG A 5 28.90 -17.99 -33.64
CA ARG A 5 27.46 -18.24 -33.39
C ARG A 5 27.21 -18.46 -31.91
N LEU A 6 28.14 -19.10 -31.19
CA LEU A 6 28.06 -19.32 -29.74
C LEU A 6 28.05 -17.97 -28.98
N LYS A 7 29.04 -17.11 -29.24
CA LYS A 7 29.13 -15.78 -28.60
C LYS A 7 27.89 -14.91 -28.86
N LYS A 8 27.32 -14.99 -30.08
CA LYS A 8 26.09 -14.27 -30.42
C LYS A 8 24.89 -14.81 -29.62
N TYR A 9 24.80 -16.13 -29.42
CA TYR A 9 23.75 -16.74 -28.63
C TYR A 9 23.85 -16.37 -27.16
N GLU A 10 25.06 -16.43 -26.58
CA GLU A 10 25.31 -16.04 -25.18
C GLU A 10 24.90 -14.59 -24.92
N TYR A 11 25.33 -13.66 -25.78
CA TYR A 11 24.93 -12.25 -25.70
C TYR A 11 23.41 -12.06 -25.79
N LEU A 12 22.75 -12.75 -26.73
CA LEU A 12 21.30 -12.64 -26.89
C LEU A 12 20.56 -13.22 -25.69
N SER A 13 21.02 -14.38 -25.19
CA SER A 13 20.46 -15.06 -24.03
C SER A 13 20.59 -14.20 -22.77
N GLU A 14 21.75 -13.58 -22.56
CA GLU A 14 21.97 -12.68 -21.43
C GLU A 14 21.07 -11.43 -21.53
N LYS A 15 20.97 -10.84 -22.73
CA LYS A 15 20.09 -9.69 -22.97
C LYS A 15 18.61 -10.03 -22.69
N ILE A 16 18.14 -11.18 -23.17
CA ILE A 16 16.77 -11.64 -22.94
C ILE A 16 16.54 -11.91 -21.44
N ARG A 17 17.51 -12.55 -20.76
CA ARG A 17 17.43 -12.80 -19.31
C ARG A 17 17.28 -11.50 -18.52
N THR A 18 18.09 -10.50 -18.83
CA THR A 18 18.02 -9.19 -18.16
C THR A 18 16.69 -8.49 -18.43
N GLN A 19 16.22 -8.48 -19.69
CA GLN A 19 14.92 -7.89 -20.03
C GLN A 19 13.76 -8.61 -19.34
N PHE A 20 13.81 -9.94 -19.24
CA PHE A 20 12.81 -10.73 -18.53
C PHE A 20 12.69 -10.29 -17.06
N PHE A 21 13.81 -10.15 -16.34
CA PHE A 21 13.77 -9.70 -14.94
C PHE A 21 13.27 -8.26 -14.80
N ILE A 22 13.64 -7.36 -15.71
CA ILE A 22 13.13 -5.98 -15.70
C ILE A 22 11.60 -5.98 -15.84
N VAL A 23 11.07 -6.71 -16.81
CA VAL A 23 9.62 -6.82 -17.03
C VAL A 23 8.93 -7.46 -15.83
N LEU A 24 9.53 -8.51 -15.26
CA LEU A 24 8.99 -9.20 -14.10
C LEU A 24 8.91 -8.28 -12.87
N ILE A 25 9.97 -7.51 -12.58
CA ILE A 25 9.96 -6.54 -11.48
C ILE A 25 8.92 -5.44 -11.75
N ALA A 26 8.91 -4.88 -12.97
CA ALA A 26 7.94 -3.84 -13.33
C ALA A 26 6.49 -4.33 -13.22
N PHE A 27 6.24 -5.60 -13.52
CA PHE A 27 4.94 -6.23 -13.36
C PHE A 27 4.58 -6.48 -11.89
N LEU A 28 5.52 -6.94 -11.06
CA LEU A 28 5.27 -7.28 -9.66
C LEU A 28 5.14 -6.06 -8.74
N LEU A 29 5.89 -4.99 -9.01
CA LEU A 29 5.94 -3.78 -8.19
C LEU A 29 4.56 -3.17 -7.85
N PRO A 30 3.61 -2.99 -8.81
CA PRO A 30 2.28 -2.48 -8.47
C PRO A 30 1.50 -3.39 -7.50
N PHE A 31 1.66 -4.72 -7.59
CA PHE A 31 0.99 -5.64 -6.67
C PHE A 31 1.56 -5.54 -5.25
N ILE A 32 2.88 -5.36 -5.13
CA ILE A 32 3.54 -5.17 -3.83
C ILE A 32 3.05 -3.88 -3.18
N VAL A 33 3.01 -2.77 -3.93
CA VAL A 33 2.51 -1.48 -3.44
C VAL A 33 1.04 -1.58 -3.02
N LEU A 34 0.21 -2.24 -3.82
CA LEU A 34 -1.20 -2.48 -3.49
C LEU A 34 -1.34 -3.31 -2.21
N TYR A 35 -0.53 -4.35 -2.03
CA TYR A 35 -0.54 -5.17 -0.82
C TYR A 35 -0.26 -4.34 0.43
N PHE A 36 0.79 -3.51 0.42
CA PHE A 36 1.11 -2.64 1.55
C PHE A 36 -0.03 -1.66 1.85
N HIS A 37 -0.60 -1.02 0.83
CA HIS A 37 -1.73 -0.10 1.02
C HIS A 37 -2.98 -0.77 1.60
N LEU A 38 -3.28 -2.02 1.24
CA LEU A 38 -4.41 -2.74 1.80
C LEU A 38 -4.14 -3.19 3.25
N ASN A 39 -2.92 -3.66 3.52
CA ASN A 39 -2.51 -4.11 4.85
C ASN A 39 -2.48 -2.97 5.87
N GLU A 40 -1.96 -1.81 5.48
CA GLU A 40 -1.95 -0.60 6.32
C GLU A 40 -3.37 -0.18 6.72
N ARG A 41 -4.31 -0.18 5.76
CA ARG A 41 -5.72 0.09 6.06
C ARG A 41 -6.33 -0.92 7.03
N ALA A 42 -6.08 -2.21 6.82
CA ALA A 42 -6.60 -3.25 7.68
C ALA A 42 -6.08 -3.10 9.13
N ASN A 43 -4.79 -2.77 9.28
CA ASN A 43 -4.18 -2.51 10.57
C ASN A 43 -4.81 -1.31 11.29
N LEU A 44 -5.01 -0.19 10.60
CA LEU A 44 -5.64 0.99 11.19
C LEU A 44 -7.07 0.72 11.66
N ILE A 45 -7.84 -0.08 10.89
CA ILE A 45 -9.19 -0.49 11.27
C ILE A 45 -9.15 -1.41 12.50
N ASP A 46 -8.21 -2.35 12.56
CA ASP A 46 -8.03 -3.23 13.71
C ASP A 46 -7.63 -2.44 14.98
N ASP A 47 -6.71 -1.49 14.84
CA ASP A 47 -6.28 -0.59 15.93
C ASP A 47 -7.43 0.29 16.44
N PHE A 48 -8.23 0.85 15.52
CA PHE A 48 -9.46 1.56 15.86
C PHE A 48 -10.44 0.66 16.64
N ASN A 49 -10.63 -0.58 16.19
CA ASN A 49 -11.50 -1.55 16.84
C ASN A 49 -11.02 -1.96 18.24
N LYS A 50 -9.70 -1.92 18.47
CA LYS A 50 -9.03 -2.10 19.76
C LYS A 50 -9.07 -0.84 20.65
N ASN A 51 -9.85 0.17 20.28
CA ASN A 51 -10.00 1.46 20.98
C ASN A 51 -8.72 2.29 21.04
N LYS A 52 -7.76 2.11 20.12
CA LYS A 52 -6.64 3.05 20.00
C LYS A 52 -7.13 4.36 19.40
N GLU A 53 -6.53 5.47 19.84
CA GLU A 53 -6.75 6.77 19.23
C GLU A 53 -5.97 6.86 17.90
N LEU A 54 -6.66 7.31 16.86
CA LEU A 54 -6.06 7.63 15.57
C LEU A 54 -6.09 9.14 15.37
N ILE A 55 -5.08 9.68 14.70
CA ILE A 55 -5.06 11.07 14.26
C ILE A 55 -5.18 11.13 12.75
N CYS A 56 -6.21 11.82 12.26
CA CYS A 56 -6.48 11.95 10.84
C CYS A 56 -6.14 13.35 10.33
N ASN A 57 -5.30 13.43 9.30
CA ASN A 57 -4.89 14.67 8.66
C ASN A 57 -5.81 15.00 7.47
N MET A 58 -6.74 15.92 7.68
CA MET A 58 -7.64 16.48 6.66
C MET A 58 -7.13 17.86 6.24
N SER A 59 -6.25 17.88 5.24
CA SER A 59 -5.61 19.11 4.73
C SER A 59 -4.88 19.88 5.84
N SER A 60 -5.49 20.95 6.38
CA SER A 60 -4.93 21.78 7.46
C SER A 60 -5.43 21.40 8.85
N LEU A 61 -6.39 20.48 8.96
CA LEU A 61 -7.02 20.09 10.22
C LEU A 61 -6.58 18.70 10.63
N LYS A 62 -6.16 18.57 11.89
CA LYS A 62 -5.95 17.28 12.54
C LYS A 62 -7.20 16.92 13.33
N ILE A 63 -7.74 15.73 13.11
CA ILE A 63 -8.94 15.25 13.77
C ILE A 63 -8.62 13.97 14.50
N ASP A 64 -8.85 13.95 15.80
CA ASP A 64 -8.75 12.74 16.59
C ASP A 64 -9.98 11.85 16.34
N VAL A 65 -9.71 10.61 15.96
CA VAL A 65 -10.69 9.58 15.64
C VAL A 65 -10.49 8.43 16.60
N SER A 66 -11.48 8.20 17.44
CA SER A 66 -11.46 7.12 18.42
C SER A 66 -12.84 6.49 18.54
N LYS A 67 -12.88 5.20 18.86
CA LYS A 67 -14.15 4.50 19.13
C LYS A 67 -14.83 5.02 20.40
N ALA A 68 -14.04 5.50 21.37
CA ALA A 68 -14.54 6.14 22.59
C ALA A 68 -15.32 7.44 22.30
N ASP A 69 -14.93 8.17 21.25
CA ASP A 69 -15.60 9.39 20.81
C ASP A 69 -16.79 9.15 19.86
N ASN A 70 -17.38 7.94 19.89
CA ASN A 70 -18.52 7.52 19.05
C ASN A 70 -18.27 7.62 17.54
N TRP A 71 -17.01 7.50 17.10
CA TRP A 71 -16.74 7.25 15.69
C TRP A 71 -17.13 5.82 15.32
N SER A 72 -17.52 5.61 14.08
CA SER A 72 -17.79 4.30 13.48
C SER A 72 -16.93 4.11 12.24
N VAL A 73 -16.73 2.87 11.81
CA VAL A 73 -15.99 2.54 10.58
C VAL A 73 -16.89 1.80 9.62
N ASP A 74 -16.93 2.23 8.36
CA ASP A 74 -17.54 1.47 7.26
C ASP A 74 -16.55 1.38 6.09
N LYS A 75 -16.22 0.14 5.73
CA LYS A 75 -15.24 -0.23 4.69
C LYS A 75 -13.90 0.49 4.82
N ASN A 76 -13.82 1.68 4.25
CA ASN A 76 -12.59 2.44 4.06
C ASN A 76 -12.65 3.85 4.68
N SER A 77 -13.66 4.15 5.47
CA SER A 77 -13.83 5.47 6.08
C SER A 77 -14.31 5.38 7.52
N PHE A 78 -13.87 6.35 8.32
CA PHE A 78 -14.39 6.64 9.64
C PHE A 78 -15.49 7.70 9.56
N PHE A 79 -16.54 7.53 10.36
CA PHE A 79 -17.74 8.35 10.32
C PHE A 79 -18.14 8.84 11.71
N LYS A 80 -18.59 10.09 11.77
CA LYS A 80 -19.23 10.68 12.94
C LYS A 80 -20.22 11.76 12.48
N GLY A 81 -21.51 11.50 12.65
CA GLY A 81 -22.56 12.35 12.07
C GLY A 81 -22.46 12.41 10.55
N SER A 82 -22.37 13.61 9.98
CA SER A 82 -22.17 13.83 8.54
C SER A 82 -20.71 13.79 8.10
N THR A 83 -19.76 13.72 9.05
CA THR A 83 -18.33 13.74 8.75
C THR A 83 -17.87 12.35 8.34
N SER A 84 -17.19 12.26 7.20
CA SER A 84 -16.53 11.05 6.71
C SER A 84 -15.06 11.32 6.44
N ILE A 85 -14.18 10.49 6.98
CA ILE A 85 -12.73 10.59 6.85
C ILE A 85 -12.19 9.28 6.28
N PRO A 86 -11.51 9.28 5.14
CA PRO A 86 -10.88 8.07 4.61
C PRO A 86 -9.81 7.54 5.58
N VAL A 87 -9.79 6.22 5.80
CA VAL A 87 -8.82 5.55 6.69
C VAL A 87 -7.38 5.87 6.30
N THR A 88 -7.09 6.03 5.00
CA THR A 88 -5.76 6.37 4.47
C THR A 88 -5.24 7.76 4.87
N LYS A 89 -6.06 8.59 5.51
CA LYS A 89 -5.66 9.89 6.03
C LYS A 89 -5.34 9.85 7.51
N CYS A 90 -5.39 8.68 8.11
CA CYS A 90 -5.26 8.47 9.54
C CYS A 90 -4.02 7.65 9.87
N GLU A 91 -3.40 7.99 11.00
CA GLU A 91 -2.26 7.29 11.57
C GLU A 91 -2.55 7.03 13.05
N ILE A 92 -1.83 6.08 13.66
CA ILE A 92 -1.96 5.83 15.11
C ILE A 92 -1.41 7.06 15.84
N LYS A 93 -2.14 7.53 16.84
CA LYS A 93 -1.67 8.57 17.74
C LYS A 93 -0.74 7.91 18.75
N ASP A 94 0.57 8.15 18.60
CA ASP A 94 1.61 7.69 19.54
C ASP A 94 1.35 8.19 20.97
#